data_AF-A0AAT9H2W2-F1
#
_entry.id   AF-A0AAT9H2W2-F1
#
_cell.length_a   1.000
_cell.length_b   1.000
_cell.length_c   1.000
_cell.angle_alpha   90.00
_cell.angle_beta   90.00
_cell.angle_gamma   90.00
#
_symmetry.space_group_name_H-M   'P 1'
#
loop_
_entity.id
_entity.type
_entity.pdbx_description
1 polymer ?
#
loop_
_entity_poly.entity_id
_entity_poly.type
_entity_poly.pdbx_seq_one_letter_code
_entity_poly.pdbx_strand_id
1 'polypeptide(L)'
;MKKLQKIVFLFFLLLVSCKNDKPDLSFDKEHEKMHQEEKKISEAFTNFDNLLIKLYAESEKRPDKVLRKVDSLLLANKNEKDRYISQIKPNIDRSLHSFKAELFYNIGKYKESISELNIEGDKTGDAAIAYAANYVKLKDFKTAKSFIDSIGNWNGNYYALGNYYESIGDKISALKTYKYNLEEDKSRKHFIYYVWTKKRVEELEKNKPLLNGIFFPTGNPSFEICEICNVDNKKREKITQLLMQIPENLDWSSTTILESPYDTGKSYYWIRVEVGKKELNYYVDQETFEIKYFNPKTKTVMTLDDWRKGK
;
A
#
# COMPACT_ATOMS: atom_id res chain seq x y z
N MET A 1 -23.76 57.45 -34.72
CA MET A 1 -24.80 56.40 -34.62
C MET A 1 -24.40 55.02 -35.15
N LYS A 2 -23.57 54.86 -36.19
CA LYS A 2 -23.20 53.53 -36.75
C LYS A 2 -22.20 52.67 -35.94
N LYS A 3 -21.51 53.23 -34.93
CA LYS A 3 -20.59 52.45 -34.05
C LYS A 3 -21.27 51.87 -32.80
N LEU A 4 -22.38 52.46 -32.34
CA LEU A 4 -23.11 51.98 -31.17
C LEU A 4 -24.01 50.76 -31.51
N GLN A 5 -24.55 50.70 -32.74
CA GLN A 5 -25.33 49.55 -33.22
C GLN A 5 -24.49 48.28 -33.44
N LYS A 6 -23.18 48.40 -33.72
CA LYS A 6 -22.29 47.22 -33.87
C LYS A 6 -21.88 46.60 -32.54
N ILE A 7 -21.82 47.38 -31.46
CA ILE A 7 -21.45 46.90 -30.12
C ILE A 7 -22.62 46.15 -29.47
N VAL A 8 -23.86 46.58 -29.71
CA VAL A 8 -25.07 45.90 -29.20
C VAL A 8 -25.30 44.56 -29.91
N PHE A 9 -24.95 44.43 -31.20
CA PHE A 9 -25.08 43.17 -31.94
C PHE A 9 -24.04 42.11 -31.50
N LEU A 10 -22.84 42.53 -31.07
CA LEU A 10 -21.83 41.61 -30.54
C LEU A 10 -22.16 41.08 -29.14
N PHE A 11 -22.84 41.89 -28.32
CA PHE A 11 -23.30 41.47 -26.99
C PHE A 11 -24.51 40.51 -27.05
N PHE A 12 -25.35 40.59 -28.09
CA PHE A 12 -26.46 39.66 -28.27
C PHE A 12 -26.03 38.26 -28.76
N LEU A 13 -24.91 38.15 -29.47
CA LEU A 13 -24.36 36.87 -29.92
C LEU A 13 -23.73 36.04 -28.79
N LEU A 14 -23.31 36.68 -27.69
CA LEU A 14 -22.80 35.99 -26.50
C LEU A 14 -23.92 35.43 -25.60
N LEU A 15 -25.16 35.89 -25.75
CA LEU A 15 -26.31 35.44 -24.95
C LEU A 15 -27.13 34.31 -25.60
N VAL A 16 -26.82 33.92 -26.85
CA VAL A 16 -27.51 32.83 -27.57
C VAL A 16 -26.66 31.54 -27.63
N SER A 17 -25.45 31.54 -27.06
CA SER A 17 -24.61 30.33 -26.95
C SER A 17 -24.79 29.57 -25.63
N CYS A 18 -25.90 29.76 -24.92
CA CYS A 18 -26.41 28.72 -24.02
C CYS A 18 -27.31 27.81 -24.86
N LYS A 19 -26.71 27.02 -25.75
CA LYS A 19 -27.35 25.80 -26.19
C LYS A 19 -27.52 24.96 -24.92
N ASN A 20 -28.72 24.44 -24.72
CA ASN A 20 -28.96 23.33 -23.80
C ASN A 20 -27.92 22.25 -24.10
N ASP A 21 -26.85 22.18 -23.30
CA ASP A 21 -25.93 21.07 -23.30
C ASP A 21 -26.74 19.87 -22.84
N LYS A 22 -27.26 19.13 -23.82
CA LYS A 22 -27.62 17.74 -23.60
C LYS A 22 -26.36 17.08 -23.04
N PRO A 23 -26.44 16.28 -21.96
CA PRO A 23 -25.28 15.56 -21.45
C PRO A 23 -24.59 14.89 -22.63
N ASP A 24 -23.30 15.16 -22.79
CA ASP A 24 -22.51 14.66 -23.90
C ASP A 24 -22.40 13.14 -23.75
N LEU A 25 -23.36 12.43 -24.34
CA LEU A 25 -23.45 10.97 -24.37
C LEU A 25 -22.20 10.33 -24.99
N SER A 26 -21.30 11.10 -25.62
CA SER A 26 -19.99 10.60 -26.08
C SER A 26 -19.00 10.44 -24.93
N PHE A 27 -18.96 11.38 -23.97
CA PHE A 27 -18.12 11.31 -22.78
C PHE A 27 -18.52 10.13 -21.89
N ASP A 28 -19.82 9.94 -21.62
CA ASP A 28 -20.31 8.82 -20.81
C ASP A 28 -19.97 7.47 -21.44
N LYS A 29 -20.00 7.37 -22.78
CA LYS A 29 -19.63 6.14 -23.50
C LYS A 29 -18.12 5.89 -23.52
N GLU A 30 -17.30 6.92 -23.57
CA GLU A 30 -15.84 6.78 -23.47
C GLU A 30 -15.43 6.42 -22.04
N HIS A 31 -16.05 7.04 -21.03
CA HIS A 31 -15.84 6.72 -19.62
C HIS A 31 -16.24 5.27 -19.30
N GLU A 32 -17.39 4.80 -19.79
CA GLU A 32 -17.81 3.41 -19.63
C GLU A 32 -16.85 2.42 -20.31
N LYS A 33 -16.31 2.77 -21.49
CA LYS A 33 -15.27 1.94 -22.14
C LYS A 33 -13.98 1.89 -21.32
N MET A 34 -13.58 2.98 -20.68
CA MET A 34 -12.42 2.99 -19.78
C MET A 34 -12.63 2.02 -18.61
N HIS A 35 -13.78 2.07 -17.93
CA HIS A 35 -14.11 1.13 -16.84
C HIS A 35 -14.07 -0.33 -17.30
N GLN A 36 -14.55 -0.62 -18.51
CA GLN A 36 -14.50 -1.97 -19.07
C GLN A 36 -13.07 -2.42 -19.40
N GLU A 37 -12.20 -1.52 -19.87
CA GLU A 37 -10.78 -1.84 -20.10
C GLU A 37 -10.03 -2.06 -18.79
N GLU A 38 -10.23 -1.19 -17.79
CA GLU A 38 -9.67 -1.35 -16.45
C GLU A 38 -10.09 -2.66 -15.80
N LYS A 39 -11.36 -3.06 -15.96
CA LYS A 39 -11.85 -4.35 -15.47
C LYS A 39 -11.08 -5.53 -16.08
N LYS A 40 -10.82 -5.52 -17.39
CA LYS A 40 -10.07 -6.61 -18.05
C LYS A 40 -8.60 -6.65 -17.64
N ILE A 41 -7.97 -5.49 -17.44
CA ILE A 41 -6.61 -5.40 -16.91
C ILE A 41 -6.57 -5.94 -15.47
N SER A 42 -7.55 -5.58 -14.65
CA SER A 42 -7.70 -6.08 -13.28
C SER A 42 -7.91 -7.60 -13.22
N GLU A 43 -8.73 -8.15 -14.12
CA GLU A 43 -8.91 -9.60 -14.27
C GLU A 43 -7.58 -10.29 -14.65
N ALA A 44 -6.78 -9.69 -15.54
CA ALA A 44 -5.47 -10.21 -15.92
C ALA A 44 -4.48 -10.23 -14.73
N PHE A 45 -4.44 -9.16 -13.93
CA PHE A 45 -3.66 -9.13 -12.67
C PHE A 45 -4.12 -10.22 -11.70
N THR A 46 -5.43 -10.32 -11.45
CA THR A 46 -6.01 -11.33 -10.55
C THR A 46 -5.66 -12.75 -10.97
N ASN A 47 -5.71 -13.04 -12.27
CA ASN A 47 -5.33 -14.33 -12.82
C ASN A 47 -3.84 -14.63 -12.62
N PHE A 48 -2.99 -13.63 -12.79
CA PHE A 48 -1.55 -13.77 -12.55
C PHE A 48 -1.23 -13.97 -11.06
N ASP A 49 -1.88 -13.24 -10.16
CA ASP A 49 -1.70 -13.42 -8.70
C ASP A 49 -2.10 -14.84 -8.28
N ASN A 50 -3.23 -15.34 -8.79
CA ASN A 50 -3.67 -16.72 -8.56
C ASN A 50 -2.68 -17.76 -9.09
N LEU A 51 -2.01 -17.48 -10.21
CA LEU A 51 -0.93 -18.33 -10.71
C LEU A 51 0.29 -18.28 -9.77
N LEU A 52 0.70 -17.09 -9.34
CA LEU A 52 1.85 -16.89 -8.47
C LEU A 52 1.65 -17.60 -7.11
N ILE A 53 0.47 -17.49 -6.51
CA ILE A 53 0.10 -18.22 -5.27
C ILE A 53 0.29 -19.73 -5.45
N LYS A 54 -0.16 -20.29 -6.59
CA LYS A 54 0.03 -21.73 -6.89
C LYS A 54 1.50 -22.10 -7.03
N LEU A 55 2.31 -21.24 -7.65
CA LEU A 55 3.75 -21.45 -7.79
C LEU A 55 4.44 -21.45 -6.43
N TYR A 56 4.10 -20.51 -5.54
CA TYR A 56 4.58 -20.47 -4.17
C TYR A 56 4.27 -21.79 -3.44
N ALA A 57 3.00 -22.23 -3.45
CA ALA A 57 2.60 -23.48 -2.79
C ALA A 57 3.31 -24.73 -3.37
N GLU A 58 3.52 -24.79 -4.69
CA GLU A 58 4.25 -25.91 -5.31
C GLU A 58 5.75 -25.89 -4.96
N SER A 59 6.31 -24.70 -4.79
CA SER A 59 7.75 -24.50 -4.57
C SER A 59 8.24 -25.07 -3.24
N GLU A 60 7.37 -25.11 -2.22
CA GLU A 60 7.67 -25.70 -0.90
C GLU A 60 8.12 -27.16 -1.00
N LYS A 61 7.61 -27.89 -2.00
CA LYS A 61 7.90 -29.31 -2.20
C LYS A 61 8.85 -29.58 -3.36
N ARG A 62 8.84 -28.72 -4.38
CA ARG A 62 9.51 -28.99 -5.67
C ARG A 62 10.16 -27.73 -6.27
N PRO A 63 11.10 -27.08 -5.56
CA PRO A 63 11.64 -25.77 -5.97
C PRO A 63 12.30 -25.82 -7.36
N ASP A 64 13.10 -26.85 -7.67
CA ASP A 64 13.76 -26.97 -8.98
C ASP A 64 12.78 -27.14 -10.16
N LYS A 65 11.65 -27.82 -9.92
CA LYS A 65 10.60 -27.96 -10.94
C LYS A 65 9.91 -26.63 -11.17
N VAL A 66 9.65 -25.87 -10.10
CA VAL A 66 9.03 -24.56 -10.17
C VAL A 66 9.95 -23.55 -10.86
N LEU A 67 11.26 -23.56 -10.60
CA LEU A 67 12.24 -22.72 -11.32
C LEU A 67 12.11 -22.89 -12.84
N ARG A 68 12.06 -24.13 -13.35
CA ARG A 68 11.87 -24.41 -14.79
C ARG A 68 10.53 -23.91 -15.33
N LYS A 69 9.47 -23.97 -14.52
CA LYS A 69 8.16 -23.41 -14.89
C LYS A 69 8.23 -21.89 -15.00
N VAL A 70 8.89 -21.23 -14.05
CA VAL A 70 9.10 -19.77 -14.08
C VAL A 70 9.89 -19.36 -15.31
N ASP A 71 10.95 -20.09 -15.68
CA ASP A 71 11.69 -19.83 -16.92
C ASP A 71 10.80 -19.91 -18.17
N SER A 72 9.90 -20.90 -18.20
CA SER A 72 8.93 -21.06 -19.30
C SER A 72 7.92 -19.91 -19.33
N LEU A 73 7.47 -19.43 -18.16
CA LEU A 73 6.55 -18.31 -18.03
C LEU A 73 7.20 -16.99 -18.46
N LEU A 74 8.46 -16.74 -18.08
CA LEU A 74 9.23 -15.57 -18.54
C LEU A 74 9.35 -15.56 -20.07
N LEU A 75 9.66 -16.71 -20.67
CA LEU A 75 9.73 -16.83 -22.13
C LEU A 75 8.37 -16.61 -22.81
N ALA A 76 7.29 -17.14 -22.22
CA ALA A 76 5.94 -16.91 -22.70
C ALA A 76 5.55 -15.43 -22.62
N ASN A 77 5.80 -14.78 -21.48
CA ASN A 77 5.51 -13.37 -21.27
C ASN A 77 6.24 -12.47 -22.27
N LYS A 78 7.52 -12.75 -22.55
CA LYS A 78 8.28 -12.04 -23.58
C LYS A 78 7.57 -12.02 -24.94
N ASN A 79 6.98 -13.16 -25.33
CA ASN A 79 6.31 -13.35 -26.61
C ASN A 79 4.81 -13.00 -26.60
N GLU A 80 4.25 -12.60 -25.46
CA GLU A 80 2.83 -12.25 -25.30
C GLU A 80 2.46 -11.02 -26.15
N LYS A 81 1.29 -11.10 -26.80
CA LYS A 81 0.73 -10.08 -27.71
C LYS A 81 -0.73 -9.74 -27.42
N ASP A 82 -1.41 -10.42 -26.49
CA ASP A 82 -2.76 -10.05 -26.06
C ASP A 82 -2.78 -8.60 -25.59
N ARG A 83 -3.81 -7.84 -26.01
CA ARG A 83 -3.88 -6.39 -25.76
C ARG A 83 -3.88 -6.05 -24.26
N TYR A 84 -4.51 -6.85 -23.42
CA TYR A 84 -4.66 -6.56 -22.00
C TYR A 84 -3.48 -7.13 -21.22
N ILE A 85 -3.05 -8.36 -21.51
CA ILE A 85 -1.88 -8.95 -20.86
C ILE A 85 -0.61 -8.17 -21.19
N SER A 86 -0.50 -7.66 -22.43
CA SER A 86 0.66 -6.86 -22.86
C SER A 86 0.88 -5.61 -22.02
N GLN A 87 -0.18 -5.03 -21.46
CA GLN A 87 -0.09 -3.85 -20.60
C GLN A 87 0.50 -4.17 -19.22
N ILE A 88 0.39 -5.43 -18.76
CA ILE A 88 0.89 -5.86 -17.45
C ILE A 88 2.19 -6.69 -17.54
N LYS A 89 2.74 -6.88 -18.75
CA LYS A 89 4.00 -7.62 -18.98
C LYS A 89 5.14 -7.21 -18.06
N PRO A 90 5.43 -5.90 -17.85
CA PRO A 90 6.53 -5.49 -16.98
C PRO A 90 6.31 -5.92 -15.52
N ASN A 91 5.06 -5.92 -15.05
CA ASN A 91 4.72 -6.37 -13.71
C ASN A 91 4.88 -7.89 -13.58
N ILE A 92 4.41 -8.65 -14.57
CA ILE A 92 4.60 -10.11 -14.63
C ILE A 92 6.09 -10.46 -14.59
N ASP A 93 6.90 -9.83 -15.46
CA ASP A 93 8.35 -10.07 -15.50
C ASP A 93 8.98 -9.78 -14.14
N ARG A 94 8.66 -8.63 -13.54
CA ARG A 94 9.21 -8.26 -12.22
C ARG A 94 8.85 -9.28 -11.16
N SER A 95 7.57 -9.60 -11.01
CA SER A 95 7.11 -10.56 -10.00
C SER A 95 7.70 -11.95 -10.19
N LEU A 96 7.86 -12.42 -11.43
CA LEU A 96 8.47 -13.72 -11.71
C LEU A 96 9.97 -13.74 -11.35
N HIS A 97 10.71 -12.67 -11.67
CA HIS A 97 12.11 -12.54 -11.29
C HIS A 97 12.29 -12.42 -9.77
N SER A 98 11.48 -11.59 -9.08
CA SER A 98 11.52 -11.49 -7.61
C SER A 98 11.19 -12.83 -6.94
N PHE A 99 10.17 -13.55 -7.43
CA PHE A 99 9.85 -14.90 -6.95
C PHE A 99 11.02 -15.88 -7.17
N LYS A 100 11.64 -15.84 -8.34
CA LYS A 100 12.81 -16.68 -8.66
C LYS A 100 14.00 -16.36 -7.75
N ALA A 101 14.22 -15.08 -7.44
CA ALA A 101 15.22 -14.64 -6.49
C ALA A 101 14.97 -15.20 -5.07
N GLU A 102 13.72 -15.15 -4.61
CA GLU A 102 13.30 -15.73 -3.31
C GLU A 102 13.52 -17.25 -3.28
N LEU A 103 13.16 -17.96 -4.35
CA LEU A 103 13.41 -19.39 -4.46
C LEU A 103 14.89 -19.73 -4.38
N PHE A 104 15.73 -19.01 -5.15
CA PHE A 104 17.17 -19.20 -5.10
C PHE A 104 17.75 -18.91 -3.73
N TYR A 105 17.28 -17.86 -3.04
CA TYR A 105 17.67 -17.57 -1.67
C TYR A 105 17.33 -18.73 -0.73
N ASN A 106 16.10 -19.24 -0.80
CA ASN A 106 15.61 -20.32 0.06
C ASN A 106 16.38 -21.65 -0.12
N ILE A 107 16.89 -21.92 -1.33
CA ILE A 107 17.71 -23.12 -1.60
C ILE A 107 19.22 -22.87 -1.48
N GLY A 108 19.64 -21.71 -0.97
CA GLY A 108 21.04 -21.38 -0.71
C GLY A 108 21.87 -20.93 -1.92
N LYS A 109 21.22 -20.65 -3.06
CA LYS A 109 21.83 -20.16 -4.30
C LYS A 109 21.86 -18.63 -4.34
N TYR A 110 22.58 -18.03 -3.39
CA TYR A 110 22.51 -16.58 -3.14
C TYR A 110 23.03 -15.71 -4.30
N LYS A 111 24.01 -16.20 -5.08
CA LYS A 111 24.53 -15.44 -6.23
C LYS A 111 23.52 -15.40 -7.37
N GLU A 112 22.82 -16.50 -7.61
CA GLU A 112 21.73 -16.60 -8.56
C GLU A 112 20.55 -15.74 -8.11
N SER A 113 20.22 -15.74 -6.82
CA SER A 113 19.21 -14.83 -6.24
C SER A 113 19.55 -13.36 -6.53
N ILE A 114 20.78 -12.92 -6.25
CA ILE A 114 21.27 -11.56 -6.57
C ILE A 114 21.15 -11.26 -8.08
N SER A 115 21.44 -12.23 -8.94
CA SER A 115 21.34 -12.05 -10.39
C SER A 115 19.90 -11.78 -10.83
N GLU A 116 18.93 -12.49 -10.25
CA GLU A 116 17.51 -12.29 -10.55
C GLU A 116 16.99 -10.94 -10.02
N LEU A 117 17.56 -10.41 -8.92
CA LEU A 117 17.19 -9.08 -8.40
C LEU A 117 17.66 -7.91 -9.28
N ASN A 118 18.66 -8.11 -10.16
CA ASN A 118 19.23 -7.05 -10.99
C ASN A 118 18.31 -6.49 -12.08
N ILE A 119 17.05 -6.92 -12.12
CA ILE A 119 16.02 -6.37 -13.02
C ILE A 119 15.41 -5.06 -12.50
N GLU A 120 15.59 -4.74 -11.22
CA GLU A 120 15.02 -3.54 -10.61
C GLU A 120 15.94 -2.33 -10.82
N GLY A 121 15.37 -1.25 -11.37
CA GLY A 121 16.10 0.01 -11.59
C GLY A 121 16.48 0.70 -10.29
N ASP A 122 15.61 0.64 -9.28
CA ASP A 122 15.82 1.22 -7.96
C ASP A 122 16.04 0.14 -6.91
N LYS A 123 17.17 0.22 -6.20
CA LYS A 123 17.57 -0.76 -5.17
C LYS A 123 17.24 -0.23 -3.76
N THR A 124 15.95 0.00 -3.51
CA THR A 124 15.39 0.53 -2.25
C THR A 124 14.29 -0.40 -1.71
N GLY A 125 13.68 -0.07 -0.57
CA GLY A 125 12.54 -0.83 -0.03
C GLY A 125 12.82 -2.33 0.13
N ASP A 126 11.89 -3.18 -0.34
CA ASP A 126 12.02 -4.63 -0.29
C ASP A 126 13.21 -5.17 -1.11
N ALA A 127 13.52 -4.56 -2.26
CA ALA A 127 14.64 -4.98 -3.09
C ALA A 127 15.97 -4.85 -2.35
N ALA A 128 16.16 -3.71 -1.66
CA ALA A 128 17.33 -3.48 -0.81
C ALA A 128 17.43 -4.52 0.32
N ILE A 129 16.32 -4.86 0.97
CA ILE A 129 16.28 -5.91 2.00
C ILE A 129 16.67 -7.28 1.40
N ALA A 130 16.14 -7.62 0.23
CA ALA A 130 16.45 -8.87 -0.47
C ALA A 130 17.95 -8.99 -0.86
N TYR A 131 18.55 -7.90 -1.35
CA TYR A 131 20.01 -7.85 -1.58
C TYR A 131 20.78 -8.02 -0.27
N ALA A 132 20.43 -7.25 0.76
CA ALA A 132 21.10 -7.32 2.05
C ALA A 132 21.03 -8.74 2.65
N ALA A 133 19.88 -9.41 2.57
CA ALA A 133 19.68 -10.77 3.03
C ALA A 133 20.65 -11.75 2.34
N ASN A 134 20.81 -11.66 1.02
CA ASN A 134 21.78 -12.47 0.27
C ASN A 134 23.23 -12.18 0.70
N TYR A 135 23.62 -10.92 0.79
CA TYR A 135 25.01 -10.55 1.15
C TYR A 135 25.37 -10.93 2.59
N VAL A 136 24.43 -10.89 3.53
CA VAL A 136 24.62 -11.45 4.88
C VAL A 136 24.90 -12.95 4.83
N LYS A 137 24.17 -13.71 4.01
CA LYS A 137 24.43 -15.15 3.83
C LYS A 137 25.78 -15.43 3.19
N LEU A 138 26.23 -14.55 2.29
CA LEU A 138 27.56 -14.58 1.68
C LEU A 138 28.68 -14.03 2.58
N LYS A 139 28.36 -13.58 3.82
CA LYS A 139 29.30 -12.98 4.77
C LYS A 139 29.95 -11.67 4.30
N ASP A 140 29.38 -11.03 3.28
CA ASP A 140 29.77 -9.69 2.86
C ASP A 140 28.91 -8.63 3.57
N PHE A 141 29.24 -8.41 4.85
CA PHE A 141 28.47 -7.49 5.69
C PHE A 141 28.61 -6.03 5.26
N LYS A 142 29.73 -5.66 4.61
CA LYS A 142 29.94 -4.30 4.11
C LYS A 142 28.94 -3.98 3.00
N THR A 143 28.81 -4.88 2.02
CA THR A 143 27.83 -4.71 0.94
C THR A 143 26.40 -4.86 1.45
N ALA A 144 26.15 -5.78 2.38
CA ALA A 144 24.84 -5.87 3.02
C ALA A 144 24.43 -4.56 3.71
N LYS A 145 25.37 -3.91 4.41
CA LYS A 145 25.10 -2.62 5.08
C LYS A 145 24.75 -1.51 4.10
N SER A 146 25.42 -1.43 2.94
CA SER A 146 25.08 -0.41 1.95
C SER A 146 23.65 -0.55 1.42
N PHE A 147 23.14 -1.79 1.30
CA PHE A 147 21.75 -2.01 0.93
C PHE A 147 20.80 -1.73 2.09
N ILE A 148 21.14 -2.10 3.33
CA ILE A 148 20.36 -1.70 4.50
C ILE A 148 20.18 -0.17 4.56
N ASP A 149 21.23 0.59 4.23
CA ASP A 149 21.18 2.06 4.23
C ASP A 149 20.37 2.64 3.07
N SER A 150 20.17 1.88 1.97
CA SER A 150 19.36 2.30 0.83
C SER A 150 17.87 1.96 0.95
N ILE A 151 17.43 1.28 2.01
CA ILE A 151 16.03 0.88 2.18
C ILE A 151 15.08 2.09 2.17
N GLY A 152 15.43 3.17 2.89
CA GLY A 152 14.58 4.35 3.05
C GLY A 152 13.40 4.14 4.03
N ASN A 153 12.34 4.93 3.85
CA ASN A 153 11.12 4.87 4.66
C ASN A 153 10.22 3.71 4.19
N TRP A 154 10.55 2.49 4.59
CA TRP A 154 9.85 1.27 4.19
C TRP A 154 9.40 0.45 5.40
N ASN A 155 8.23 -0.19 5.33
CA ASN A 155 7.57 -0.87 6.46
C ASN A 155 8.48 -1.84 7.23
N GLY A 156 9.31 -2.61 6.52
CA GLY A 156 10.24 -3.59 7.10
C GLY A 156 11.63 -3.06 7.50
N ASN A 157 11.92 -1.77 7.33
CA ASN A 157 13.30 -1.25 7.42
C ASN A 157 13.96 -1.47 8.81
N TYR A 158 13.27 -1.19 9.92
CA TYR A 158 13.79 -1.35 11.27
C TYR A 158 13.96 -2.81 11.63
N TYR A 159 13.05 -3.66 11.18
CA TYR A 159 13.17 -5.10 11.38
C TYR A 159 14.38 -5.65 10.61
N ALA A 160 14.58 -5.22 9.36
CA ALA A 160 15.73 -5.60 8.55
C ALA A 160 17.06 -5.13 9.15
N LEU A 161 17.13 -3.86 9.58
CA LEU A 161 18.32 -3.28 10.21
C LEU A 161 18.67 -3.98 11.53
N GLY A 162 17.67 -4.31 12.35
CA GLY A 162 17.89 -5.10 13.55
C GLY A 162 18.41 -6.49 13.24
N ASN A 163 17.82 -7.19 12.25
CA ASN A 163 18.31 -8.51 11.83
C ASN A 163 19.77 -8.44 11.32
N TYR A 164 20.14 -7.36 10.63
CA TYR A 164 21.52 -7.11 10.20
C TYR A 164 22.47 -7.03 11.40
N TYR A 165 22.13 -6.22 12.41
CA TYR A 165 22.95 -6.09 13.62
C TYR A 165 23.10 -7.42 14.36
N GLU A 166 22.02 -8.19 14.47
CA GLU A 166 22.09 -9.54 15.03
C GLU A 166 23.03 -10.45 14.23
N SER A 167 22.97 -10.37 12.90
CA SER A 167 23.76 -11.20 11.98
C SER A 167 25.27 -10.95 12.06
N ILE A 168 25.67 -9.75 12.50
CA ILE A 168 27.08 -9.40 12.76
C ILE A 168 27.47 -9.56 14.23
N GLY A 169 26.58 -10.04 15.09
CA GLY A 169 26.83 -10.27 16.51
C GLY A 169 26.59 -9.06 17.42
N ASP A 170 26.06 -7.95 16.90
CA ASP A 170 25.81 -6.72 17.66
C ASP A 170 24.40 -6.71 18.27
N LYS A 171 24.24 -7.43 19.39
CA LYS A 171 22.99 -7.49 20.14
C LYS A 171 22.50 -6.11 20.63
N ILE A 172 23.43 -5.23 21.01
CA ILE A 172 23.10 -3.93 21.62
C ILE A 172 22.45 -3.04 20.57
N SER A 173 23.07 -2.92 19.40
CA SER A 173 22.50 -2.13 18.30
C SER A 173 21.19 -2.73 17.79
N ALA A 174 21.10 -4.07 17.71
CA ALA A 174 19.84 -4.73 17.33
C ALA A 174 18.68 -4.37 18.26
N LEU A 175 18.87 -4.50 19.58
CA LEU A 175 17.85 -4.14 20.58
C LEU A 175 17.48 -2.66 20.51
N LYS A 176 18.47 -1.77 20.35
CA LYS A 176 18.23 -0.33 20.20
C LYS A 176 17.34 -0.05 18.98
N THR A 177 17.64 -0.64 17.83
CA THR A 177 16.85 -0.47 16.60
C THR A 177 15.42 -0.99 16.78
N TYR A 178 15.24 -2.18 17.35
CA TYR A 178 13.91 -2.75 17.54
C TYR A 178 13.07 -1.91 18.51
N LYS A 179 13.64 -1.50 19.64
CA LYS A 179 12.93 -0.68 20.64
C LYS A 179 12.51 0.67 20.09
N TYR A 180 13.35 1.31 19.27
CA TYR A 180 12.98 2.54 18.56
C TYR A 180 11.68 2.36 17.75
N ASN A 181 11.58 1.27 16.96
CA ASN A 181 10.38 0.96 16.19
C ASN A 181 9.14 0.73 17.09
N LEU A 182 9.32 0.17 18.29
CA LEU A 182 8.20 -0.13 19.19
C LEU A 182 7.74 1.08 20.02
N GLU A 183 8.67 1.95 20.42
CA GLU A 183 8.47 2.99 21.43
C GLU A 183 8.29 4.37 20.79
N GLU A 184 9.08 4.70 19.76
CA GLU A 184 9.15 6.03 19.17
C GLU A 184 8.34 6.15 17.87
N ASP A 185 8.43 5.17 16.96
CA ASP A 185 7.70 5.17 15.68
C ASP A 185 6.57 4.12 15.63
N LYS A 186 5.43 4.45 16.24
CA LYS A 186 4.26 3.57 16.30
C LYS A 186 3.39 3.59 15.04
N SER A 187 3.76 4.37 14.02
CA SER A 187 2.96 4.51 12.78
C SER A 187 2.81 3.19 12.02
N ARG A 188 3.67 2.21 12.31
CA ARG A 188 3.75 0.92 11.62
C ARG A 188 3.24 -0.25 12.43
N LYS A 189 2.59 0.00 13.56
CA LYS A 189 2.13 -1.04 14.49
C LYS A 189 1.17 -2.06 13.88
N HIS A 190 0.53 -1.70 12.77
CA HIS A 190 -0.39 -2.55 12.04
C HIS A 190 0.28 -3.51 11.03
N PHE A 191 1.55 -3.30 10.70
CA PHE A 191 2.29 -4.19 9.82
C PHE A 191 2.87 -5.39 10.57
N ILE A 192 2.95 -6.52 9.89
CA ILE A 192 3.46 -7.79 10.43
C ILE A 192 4.89 -7.65 10.98
N TYR A 193 5.72 -6.81 10.37
CA TYR A 193 7.10 -6.56 10.80
C TYR A 193 7.18 -5.93 12.20
N TYR A 194 6.17 -5.16 12.62
CA TYR A 194 6.10 -4.64 13.99
C TYR A 194 5.80 -5.76 14.99
N VAL A 195 4.88 -6.65 14.65
CA VAL A 195 4.55 -7.84 15.47
C VAL A 195 5.78 -8.74 15.63
N TRP A 196 6.51 -8.99 14.54
CA TRP A 196 7.76 -9.73 14.56
C TRP A 196 8.85 -9.03 15.37
N THR A 197 8.94 -7.70 15.29
CA THR A 197 9.86 -6.89 16.09
C THR A 197 9.58 -7.07 17.58
N LYS A 198 8.31 -6.97 18.00
CA LYS A 198 7.91 -7.15 19.41
C LYS A 198 8.33 -8.53 19.93
N LYS A 199 7.99 -9.59 19.19
CA LYS A 199 8.39 -10.96 19.55
C LYS A 199 9.91 -11.09 19.65
N ARG A 200 10.65 -10.49 18.71
CA ARG A 200 12.11 -10.59 18.69
C ARG A 200 12.77 -9.89 19.87
N VAL A 201 12.25 -8.73 20.30
CA VAL A 201 12.73 -8.05 21.52
C VAL A 201 12.59 -8.97 22.73
N GLU A 202 11.41 -9.58 22.93
CA GLU A 202 11.19 -10.50 24.05
C GLU A 202 12.15 -11.71 24.02
N GLU A 203 12.44 -12.24 22.84
CA GLU A 203 13.41 -13.33 22.65
C GLU A 203 14.84 -12.90 23.00
N LEU A 204 15.27 -11.72 22.55
CA LEU A 204 16.62 -11.20 22.81
C LEU A 204 16.83 -10.85 24.28
N GLU A 205 15.82 -10.32 24.96
CA GLU A 205 15.85 -10.04 26.40
C GLU A 205 15.92 -11.35 27.21
N LYS A 206 15.31 -12.42 26.72
CA LYS A 206 15.42 -13.79 27.26
C LYS A 206 16.69 -14.53 26.80
N ASN A 207 17.67 -13.82 26.22
CA ASN A 207 18.94 -14.36 25.75
C ASN A 207 18.82 -15.52 24.75
N LYS A 208 17.78 -15.50 23.90
CA LYS A 208 17.70 -16.43 22.76
C LYS A 208 18.86 -16.17 21.78
N PRO A 209 19.29 -17.19 21.00
CA PRO A 209 20.36 -17.03 20.01
C PRO A 209 20.07 -15.91 19.02
N LEU A 210 21.12 -15.18 18.60
CA LEU A 210 21.02 -14.14 17.57
C LEU A 210 20.64 -14.73 16.22
N LEU A 211 19.93 -13.94 15.41
CA LEU A 211 19.67 -14.29 14.01
C LEU A 211 20.97 -14.30 13.21
N ASN A 212 21.03 -15.17 12.20
CA ASN A 212 22.18 -15.30 11.29
C ASN A 212 21.88 -14.85 9.85
N GLY A 213 20.82 -14.05 9.70
CA GLY A 213 20.29 -13.59 8.43
C GLY A 213 19.31 -12.45 8.63
N ILE A 214 19.09 -11.70 7.56
CA ILE A 214 17.97 -10.77 7.42
C ILE A 214 16.82 -11.54 6.77
N PHE A 215 15.58 -11.24 7.17
CA PHE A 215 14.42 -11.77 6.47
C PHE A 215 14.46 -11.41 4.98
N PHE A 216 13.96 -12.30 4.14
CA PHE A 216 13.80 -12.03 2.71
C PHE A 216 12.34 -11.64 2.47
N PRO A 217 12.04 -10.45 1.90
CA PRO A 217 10.66 -10.04 1.63
C PRO A 217 10.03 -10.99 0.61
N THR A 218 8.84 -11.49 0.91
CA THR A 218 8.15 -12.41 0.01
C THR A 218 7.28 -11.66 -0.98
N GLY A 219 7.32 -12.08 -2.25
CA GLY A 219 6.43 -11.61 -3.31
C GLY A 219 5.09 -12.36 -3.37
N ASN A 220 4.80 -13.23 -2.40
CA ASN A 220 3.59 -14.05 -2.39
C ASN A 220 2.34 -13.17 -2.19
N PRO A 221 1.40 -13.12 -3.16
CA PRO A 221 0.19 -12.30 -3.02
C PRO A 221 -0.71 -12.70 -1.85
N SER A 222 -0.58 -13.92 -1.32
CA SER A 222 -1.30 -14.37 -0.12
C SER A 222 -0.61 -14.03 1.20
N PHE A 223 0.56 -13.37 1.17
CA PHE A 223 1.25 -12.97 2.39
C PHE A 223 0.59 -11.74 3.01
N GLU A 224 0.01 -11.92 4.20
CA GLU A 224 -0.63 -10.84 4.93
C GLU A 224 0.44 -9.92 5.57
N ILE A 225 0.73 -8.81 4.90
CA ILE A 225 1.66 -7.80 5.42
C ILE A 225 1.05 -6.96 6.55
N CYS A 226 -0.27 -6.93 6.65
CA CYS A 226 -0.98 -6.07 7.59
C CYS A 226 -2.20 -6.81 8.17
N GLU A 227 -2.00 -7.49 9.29
CA GLU A 227 -3.01 -8.34 9.95
C GLU A 227 -4.36 -7.63 10.15
N ILE A 228 -4.33 -6.32 10.36
CA ILE A 228 -5.51 -5.52 10.63
C ILE A 228 -6.04 -4.74 9.42
N CYS A 229 -5.33 -4.68 8.28
CA CYS A 229 -5.74 -3.82 7.15
C CYS A 229 -7.08 -4.26 6.59
N ASN A 230 -7.33 -5.57 6.49
CA ASN A 230 -8.62 -6.09 6.08
C ASN A 230 -9.75 -5.74 7.07
N VAL A 231 -9.45 -5.71 8.36
CA VAL A 231 -10.42 -5.32 9.40
C VAL A 231 -10.67 -3.81 9.38
N ASP A 232 -9.61 -3.01 9.29
CA ASP A 232 -9.65 -1.56 9.23
C ASP A 232 -10.38 -1.10 7.95
N ASN A 233 -10.07 -1.68 6.79
CA ASN A 233 -10.75 -1.37 5.53
C ASN A 233 -12.26 -1.62 5.61
N LYS A 234 -12.69 -2.75 6.18
CA LYS A 234 -14.13 -3.04 6.39
C LYS A 234 -14.78 -2.02 7.32
N LYS A 235 -14.09 -1.59 8.39
CA LYS A 235 -14.59 -0.55 9.28
C LYS A 235 -14.67 0.80 8.56
N ARG A 236 -13.63 1.20 7.82
CA ARG A 236 -13.58 2.44 7.03
C ARG A 236 -14.67 2.49 5.96
N GLU A 237 -14.94 1.37 5.28
CA GLU A 237 -16.04 1.24 4.32
C GLU A 237 -17.39 1.48 5.01
N LYS A 238 -17.65 0.78 6.13
CA LYS A 238 -18.89 0.97 6.90
C LYS A 238 -19.04 2.41 7.40
N ILE A 239 -17.96 3.01 7.89
CA ILE A 239 -17.99 4.41 8.35
C ILE A 239 -18.30 5.36 7.20
N THR A 240 -17.66 5.17 6.04
CA THR A 240 -17.94 5.97 4.83
C THR A 240 -19.42 5.85 4.45
N GLN A 241 -19.98 4.63 4.42
CA GLN A 241 -21.40 4.41 4.14
C GLN A 241 -22.32 5.12 5.14
N LEU A 242 -22.01 5.07 6.44
CA LEU A 242 -22.79 5.76 7.46
C LEU A 242 -22.71 7.29 7.32
N LEU A 243 -21.52 7.83 7.06
CA LEU A 243 -21.34 9.26 6.87
C LEU A 243 -22.08 9.74 5.61
N MET A 244 -22.13 8.94 4.53
CA MET A 244 -22.86 9.29 3.31
C MET A 244 -24.37 9.41 3.54
N GLN A 245 -24.90 8.76 4.58
CA GLN A 245 -26.31 8.83 4.96
C GLN A 245 -26.65 10.07 5.82
N ILE A 246 -25.64 10.83 6.27
CA ILE A 246 -25.84 12.03 7.08
C ILE A 246 -26.30 13.19 6.18
N PRO A 247 -27.45 13.84 6.46
CA PRO A 247 -27.97 14.94 5.65
C PRO A 247 -27.02 16.14 5.54
N GLU A 248 -26.22 16.40 6.58
CA GLU A 248 -25.22 17.48 6.55
C GLU A 248 -24.09 17.24 5.54
N ASN A 249 -23.94 16.02 5.03
CA ASN A 249 -22.93 15.65 4.04
C ASN A 249 -23.49 15.62 2.61
N LEU A 250 -24.68 16.20 2.35
CA LEU A 250 -25.17 16.44 1.00
C LEU A 250 -24.17 17.34 0.26
N ASP A 251 -23.73 16.93 -0.93
CA ASP A 251 -22.62 17.52 -1.71
C ASP A 251 -21.20 17.17 -1.20
N TRP A 252 -21.04 15.97 -0.65
CA TRP A 252 -19.73 15.37 -0.33
C TRP A 252 -18.81 15.34 -1.56
N SER A 253 -17.66 16.01 -1.48
CA SER A 253 -16.63 16.01 -2.53
C SER A 253 -15.41 15.17 -2.18
N SER A 254 -15.06 15.04 -0.90
CA SER A 254 -13.84 14.35 -0.47
C SER A 254 -13.92 13.89 0.99
N THR A 255 -13.11 12.89 1.32
CA THR A 255 -12.91 12.43 2.70
C THR A 255 -11.44 12.21 3.01
N THR A 256 -11.07 12.48 4.26
CA THR A 256 -9.73 12.22 4.78
C THR A 256 -9.87 11.61 6.17
N ILE A 257 -9.24 10.46 6.39
CA ILE A 257 -9.07 9.90 7.73
C ILE A 257 -7.80 10.53 8.32
N LEU A 258 -7.98 11.42 9.29
CA LEU A 258 -6.89 12.15 9.95
C LEU A 258 -6.26 11.32 11.06
N GLU A 259 -7.06 10.49 11.74
CA GLU A 259 -6.57 9.54 12.75
C GLU A 259 -7.34 8.23 12.67
N SER A 260 -6.62 7.11 12.82
CA SER A 260 -7.19 5.77 12.98
C SER A 260 -6.89 5.20 14.37
N PRO A 261 -7.83 4.47 15.00
CA PRO A 261 -7.57 3.63 16.19
C PRO A 261 -6.33 2.74 16.00
N TYR A 262 -6.18 2.24 14.79
CA TYR A 262 -5.12 1.31 14.41
C TYR A 262 -3.75 1.94 14.22
N ASP A 263 -3.66 3.27 14.28
CA ASP A 263 -2.40 4.02 14.27
C ASP A 263 -2.14 4.63 15.66
N THR A 264 -3.17 5.19 16.27
CA THR A 264 -3.05 5.99 17.51
C THR A 264 -3.33 5.21 18.80
N GLY A 265 -4.10 4.12 18.72
CA GLY A 265 -4.55 3.33 19.87
C GLY A 265 -5.80 3.91 20.54
N LYS A 266 -6.38 4.97 19.96
CA LYS A 266 -7.63 5.57 20.42
C LYS A 266 -8.83 4.67 20.07
N SER A 267 -9.99 4.95 20.67
CA SER A 267 -11.21 4.19 20.39
C SER A 267 -11.98 4.68 19.16
N TYR A 268 -11.54 5.75 18.50
CA TYR A 268 -12.29 6.42 17.44
C TYR A 268 -11.44 6.73 16.21
N TYR A 269 -12.11 6.85 15.08
CA TYR A 269 -11.59 7.46 13.86
C TYR A 269 -11.85 8.96 13.88
N TRP A 270 -10.87 9.77 13.53
CA TRP A 270 -11.10 11.18 13.18
C TRP A 270 -11.18 11.29 11.67
N ILE A 271 -12.37 11.63 11.18
CA ILE A 271 -12.67 11.74 9.76
C ILE A 271 -13.05 13.19 9.44
N ARG A 272 -12.46 13.73 8.38
CA ARG A 272 -12.85 14.99 7.78
C ARG A 272 -13.57 14.70 6.47
N VAL A 273 -14.71 15.37 6.28
CA VAL A 273 -15.51 15.34 5.05
C VAL A 273 -15.57 16.75 4.50
N GLU A 274 -15.27 16.90 3.21
CA GLU A 274 -15.46 18.14 2.47
C GLU A 274 -16.84 18.14 1.83
N VAL A 275 -17.62 19.19 2.10
CA VAL A 275 -19.00 19.33 1.66
C VAL A 275 -19.19 20.74 1.09
N GLY A 276 -19.23 20.86 -0.23
CA GLY A 276 -19.18 22.14 -0.93
C GLY A 276 -17.95 22.98 -0.53
N LYS A 277 -18.16 24.08 0.22
CA LYS A 277 -17.09 24.95 0.74
C LYS A 277 -16.80 24.77 2.24
N LYS A 278 -17.37 23.73 2.86
CA LYS A 278 -17.28 23.48 4.30
C LYS A 278 -16.49 22.20 4.56
N GLU A 279 -15.81 22.19 5.70
CA GLU A 279 -15.18 20.99 6.25
C GLU A 279 -15.95 20.57 7.50
N LEU A 280 -16.45 19.34 7.49
CA LEU A 280 -17.11 18.71 8.63
C LEU A 280 -16.17 17.66 9.21
N ASN A 281 -15.97 17.69 10.53
CA ASN A 281 -15.07 16.79 11.22
C ASN A 281 -15.89 15.92 12.17
N TYR A 282 -15.63 14.62 12.12
CA TYR A 282 -16.36 13.62 12.87
C TYR A 282 -15.40 12.74 13.66
N TYR A 283 -15.79 12.43 14.90
CA TYR A 283 -15.26 11.29 15.63
C TYR A 283 -16.24 10.14 15.49
N VAL A 284 -15.74 9.00 15.01
CA VAL A 284 -16.55 7.79 14.82
C VAL A 284 -15.98 6.69 15.67
N ASP A 285 -16.75 6.22 16.65
CA ASP A 285 -16.33 5.14 17.55
C ASP A 285 -16.15 3.83 16.77
N GLN A 286 -15.06 3.10 17.05
CA GLN A 286 -14.66 1.96 16.23
C GLN A 286 -15.51 0.69 16.46
N GLU A 287 -16.23 0.61 17.58
CA GLU A 287 -17.01 -0.57 17.97
C GLU A 287 -18.50 -0.32 17.74
N THR A 288 -18.98 0.80 18.26
CA THR A 288 -20.40 1.19 18.22
C THR A 288 -20.77 1.91 16.91
N PHE A 289 -19.79 2.45 16.19
CA PHE A 289 -20.00 3.35 15.05
C PHE A 289 -20.80 4.62 15.42
N GLU A 290 -20.82 5.00 16.70
CA GLU A 290 -21.41 6.26 17.13
C GLU A 290 -20.66 7.43 16.48
N ILE A 291 -21.40 8.31 15.81
CA ILE A 291 -20.85 9.47 15.10
C ILE A 291 -21.08 10.71 15.95
N LYS A 292 -20.00 11.43 16.24
CA LYS A 292 -20.01 12.71 16.96
C LYS A 292 -19.41 13.79 16.08
N TYR A 293 -19.95 15.00 16.17
CA TYR A 293 -19.33 16.16 15.55
C TYR A 293 -18.12 16.60 16.39
N PHE A 294 -17.00 16.88 15.71
CA PHE A 294 -15.81 17.44 16.32
C PHE A 294 -15.54 18.83 15.75
N ASN A 295 -15.36 19.83 16.61
CA ASN A 295 -14.92 21.16 16.21
C ASN A 295 -13.40 21.28 16.37
N PRO A 296 -12.60 21.28 15.29
CA PRO A 296 -11.15 21.32 15.40
C PRO A 296 -10.60 22.65 15.94
N LYS A 297 -11.39 23.75 15.88
CA LYS A 297 -10.99 25.07 16.40
C LYS A 297 -11.12 25.15 17.92
N THR A 298 -12.24 24.66 18.45
CA THR A 298 -12.51 24.71 19.90
C THR A 298 -12.15 23.42 20.63
N LYS A 299 -11.79 22.36 19.89
CA LYS A 299 -11.51 21.01 20.39
C LYS A 299 -12.68 20.38 21.14
N THR A 300 -13.90 20.77 20.79
CA THR A 300 -15.14 20.24 21.42
C THR A 300 -15.71 19.09 20.61
N VAL A 301 -16.22 18.07 21.32
CA VAL A 301 -16.92 16.93 20.75
C VAL A 301 -18.35 16.95 21.29
N MET A 302 -19.33 16.75 20.42
CA MET A 302 -20.74 16.71 20.80
C MET A 302 -21.50 15.70 19.94
N THR A 303 -22.66 15.25 20.43
CA THR A 303 -23.55 14.41 19.63
C THR A 303 -24.01 15.18 18.38
N LEU A 304 -24.39 14.46 17.32
CA LEU A 304 -24.93 15.11 16.12
C LEU A 304 -26.20 15.91 16.45
N ASP A 305 -27.03 15.43 17.37
CA ASP A 305 -28.28 16.11 17.76
C ASP A 305 -28.02 17.41 18.51
N ASP A 306 -27.07 17.43 19.44
CA ASP A 306 -26.70 18.67 20.14
C ASP A 306 -26.06 19.67 19.19
N TRP A 307 -25.23 19.20 18.26
CA TRP A 307 -24.67 20.03 17.21
C TRP A 307 -25.75 20.65 16.31
N ARG A 308 -26.76 19.87 15.92
CA ARG A 308 -27.90 20.32 15.11
C ARG A 308 -28.76 21.36 15.84
N LYS A 309 -28.94 21.21 17.16
CA LYS A 309 -29.68 22.18 17.99
C LYS A 309 -28.94 23.51 18.16
N GLY A 310 -27.61 23.49 18.11
CA GLY A 310 -26.76 24.68 18.22
C GLY A 310 -26.45 25.38 16.91
N LYS A 311 -27.01 24.92 15.78
CA LYS A 311 -26.84 25.53 14.46
C LYS A 311 -27.78 26.70 14.20
#